data_AF-A0A318QW26-F1
#
_entry.id   AF-A0A318QW26-F1
#
_cell.length_a   1.000
_cell.length_b   1.000
_cell.length_c   1.000
_cell.angle_alpha   90.00
_cell.angle_beta   90.00
_cell.angle_gamma   90.00
#
_symmetry.space_group_name_H-M   'P 1'
#
loop_
_entity.id
_entity.type
_entity.pdbx_description
1 polymer ?
#
loop_
_entity_poly.entity_id
_entity_poly.type
_entity_poly.pdbx_seq_one_letter_code
_entity_poly.pdbx_strand_id
1 'polypeptide(L)' 'MVEAIIGTMIMVITVSSFLFSIEAIEKSFRKAVKYPLTNSEMEIINGAGLNNAENLSLIKNDIDNLPQKIEQ' A
#
# COMPACT_ATOMS: atom_id res chain seq x y z
N MET A 1 -20.38 21.33 -25.37
CA MET A 1 -18.92 21.29 -25.63
C MET A 1 -18.11 21.45 -24.35
N VAL A 2 -18.33 22.50 -23.56
CA VAL A 2 -17.60 22.74 -22.30
C VAL A 2 -17.79 21.59 -21.29
N GLU A 3 -19.01 21.08 -21.12
CA GLU A 3 -19.30 19.96 -20.22
C GLU A 3 -18.58 18.66 -20.61
N ALA A 4 -18.45 18.39 -21.91
CA ALA A 4 -17.70 17.23 -22.42
C ALA A 4 -16.19 17.37 -22.14
N ILE A 5 -15.65 18.59 -22.21
CA ILE A 5 -14.25 18.87 -21.85
C ILE A 5 -14.03 18.62 -20.36
N ILE A 6 -14.93 19.11 -19.49
CA ILE A 6 -14.86 18.89 -18.04
C ILE A 6 -14.95 17.40 -17.71
N GLY A 7 -15.90 16.66 -18.32
CA GLY A 7 -16.04 15.22 -18.12
C GLY A 7 -14.79 14.44 -18.55
N THR A 8 -14.16 14.85 -19.65
CA THR A 8 -12.90 14.25 -20.12
C THR A 8 -11.76 14.54 -19.15
N MET A 9 -11.67 15.75 -18.59
CA MET A 9 -10.66 16.09 -17.59
C MET A 9 -10.82 15.25 -16.31
N ILE A 10 -12.04 15.09 -15.82
CA ILE A 10 -12.32 14.25 -14.64
C ILE A 10 -11.91 12.81 -14.93
N MET A 11 -12.28 12.26 -16.09
CA MET A 11 -11.92 10.90 -16.49
C MET A 11 -10.39 10.70 -16.50
N VAL A 12 -9.64 11.63 -17.09
CA VAL A 12 -8.17 11.55 -17.13
C VAL A 12 -7.57 11.57 -15.73
N ILE A 13 -8.06 12.44 -14.84
CA ILE A 13 -7.60 12.50 -13.45
C ILE A 13 -7.91 11.18 -12.74
N THR A 14 -9.14 10.67 -12.85
CA THR A 14 -9.55 9.43 -12.19
C THR A 14 -8.73 8.23 -12.67
N VAL A 15 -8.56 8.08 -13.98
CA VAL A 15 -7.77 6.97 -14.55
C VAL A 15 -6.31 7.07 -14.13
N SER A 16 -5.73 8.28 -14.18
CA SER A 16 -4.33 8.48 -13.77
C SER A 16 -4.12 8.20 -12.28
N SER A 17 -5.00 8.70 -11.42
CA SER A 17 -4.96 8.42 -9.98
C SER A 17 -5.10 6.93 -9.70
N PHE A 18 -6.00 6.23 -10.41
CA PHE A 18 -6.19 4.80 -10.27
C PHE A 18 -4.93 4.00 -10.65
N LEU A 19 -4.30 4.33 -11.78
CA LEU A 19 -3.03 3.70 -12.19
C LEU A 19 -1.90 3.96 -11.19
N PHE A 20 -1.79 5.19 -10.67
CA PHE A 20 -0.82 5.49 -9.63
C PHE A 20 -1.08 4.74 -8.33
N SER A 21 -2.34 4.54 -7.94
CA SER A 21 -2.69 3.72 -6.78
C SER A 21 -2.26 2.25 -6.98
N ILE A 22 -2.49 1.67 -8.16
CA ILE A 22 -2.04 0.31 -8.49
C ILE A 22 -0.52 0.22 -8.38
N GLU A 23 0.21 1.17 -8.97
CA GLU A 23 1.68 1.17 -8.92
C GLU A 23 2.21 1.33 -7.49
N ALA A 24 1.58 2.19 -6.69
CA ALA A 24 1.93 2.37 -5.28
C ALA A 24 1.70 1.09 -4.47
N ILE A 25 0.58 0.40 -4.72
CA ILE A 25 0.25 -0.89 -4.11
C ILE A 25 1.29 -1.94 -4.52
N GLU A 26 1.62 -2.06 -5.81
CA GLU A 26 2.62 -3.02 -6.29
C GLU A 26 4.01 -2.77 -5.68
N LYS A 27 4.45 -1.50 -5.64
CA LYS A 27 5.70 -1.11 -5.00
C LYS A 27 5.73 -1.44 -3.51
N SER A 28 4.62 -1.21 -2.82
CA SER A 28 4.47 -1.49 -1.40
C SER A 28 4.53 -3.00 -1.13
N PHE A 29 3.80 -3.81 -1.91
CA PHE A 29 3.84 -5.27 -1.80
C PHE A 29 5.21 -5.85 -2.17
N ARG A 30 5.86 -5.32 -3.21
CA ARG A 30 7.19 -5.78 -3.62
C ARG A 30 8.25 -5.52 -2.55
N LYS A 31 8.09 -4.45 -1.76
CA LYS A 31 9.02 -4.09 -0.67
C LYS A 31 8.64 -4.72 0.67
N ALA A 32 7.34 -4.92 0.91
CA ALA A 32 6.87 -5.65 2.08
C ALA A 32 7.55 -7.02 2.12
N VAL A 33 7.99 -7.44 3.31
CA VAL A 33 8.64 -8.73 3.59
C VAL A 33 10.07 -8.89 3.06
N LYS A 34 10.51 -8.13 2.04
CA LYS A 34 11.87 -8.32 1.46
C LYS A 34 13.00 -7.77 2.31
N TYR A 35 12.75 -6.77 3.15
CA TYR A 35 13.77 -6.13 3.97
C TYR A 35 13.32 -6.12 5.44
N PRO A 36 14.23 -6.45 6.38
CA PRO A 36 13.94 -6.28 7.79
C PRO A 36 13.73 -4.80 8.12
N LEU A 37 12.85 -4.52 9.08
CA LEU A 37 12.58 -3.16 9.55
C LEU A 37 13.87 -2.53 10.10
N THR A 38 14.08 -1.27 9.75
CA THR A 38 15.20 -0.49 10.30
C THR A 38 14.93 -0.13 11.76
N ASN A 39 16.00 0.17 12.52
CA ASN A 39 15.87 0.57 13.93
C ASN A 39 14.96 1.80 14.12
N SER A 40 14.98 2.75 13.17
CA SER A 40 14.12 3.93 13.20
C SER A 40 12.64 3.59 12.97
N GLU A 41 12.34 2.68 12.04
CA GLU A 41 10.97 2.21 11.82
C GLU A 41 10.46 1.42 13.03
N MET A 42 11.34 0.66 13.69
CA MET A 42 10.99 -0.07 14.91
C MET A 42 10.65 0.87 16.08
N GLU A 43 11.40 1.96 16.25
CA GLU A 43 11.10 3.00 17.25
C GLU A 43 9.74 3.67 17.00
N ILE A 44 9.38 3.92 15.73
CA ILE A 44 8.07 4.48 15.37
C ILE A 44 6.94 3.49 15.71
N ILE A 45 7.11 2.21 15.38
CA ILE A 45 6.13 1.14 15.70
C ILE A 45 5.96 1.01 17.21
N ASN A 46 7.06 1.04 17.96
CA ASN A 46 7.05 0.97 19.42
C ASN A 46 6.40 2.22 20.04
N GLY A 47 6.74 3.41 19.54
CA GLY A 47 6.18 4.69 20.01
C GLY A 47 4.70 4.85 19.70
N ALA A 48 4.21 4.24 18.63
CA ALA A 48 2.79 4.20 18.28
C ALA A 48 1.98 3.14 19.05
N GLY A 49 2.61 2.34 19.92
CA GLY A 49 1.94 1.26 20.65
C GLY A 49 1.51 0.09 19.75
N LEU A 50 2.08 -0.01 18.55
CA LEU A 50 1.75 -1.06 17.58
C LEU A 50 2.47 -2.38 17.87
N ASN A 51 3.44 -2.38 18.79
CA ASN A 51 4.17 -3.57 19.26
C ASN A 51 3.45 -4.30 20.40
N ASN A 52 2.12 -4.46 20.30
CA ASN A 52 1.38 -5.40 21.13
C ASN A 52 1.39 -6.77 20.45
N ALA A 53 1.49 -7.86 21.21
CA ALA A 53 1.46 -9.23 20.70
C ALA A 53 0.24 -9.50 19.81
N GLU A 54 -0.90 -8.89 20.14
CA GLU A 54 -2.14 -8.95 19.35
C GLU A 54 -1.97 -8.26 17.98
N ASN A 55 -1.46 -7.03 17.95
CA ASN A 55 -1.23 -6.27 16.71
C ASN A 55 -0.17 -6.92 15.83
N LEU A 56 0.90 -7.45 16.42
CA LEU A 56 1.91 -8.22 15.69
C LEU A 56 1.33 -9.47 15.05
N SER A 57 0.41 -10.15 15.73
CA SER A 57 -0.25 -11.34 15.18
C SER A 57 -1.20 -11.00 14.02
N LEU A 58 -1.90 -9.86 14.10
CA LEU A 58 -2.73 -9.34 13.01
C LEU A 58 -1.88 -8.96 11.80
N ILE A 59 -0.80 -8.18 12.01
CA ILE A 59 0.13 -7.79 10.94
C ILE A 59 0.75 -9.02 10.28
N LYS A 60 1.14 -10.03 11.07
CA LYS A 60 1.70 -11.26 10.54
C LYS A 60 0.68 -12.04 9.71
N ASN A 61 -0.55 -12.17 10.19
CA ASN A 61 -1.63 -12.80 9.43
C ASN A 61 -1.93 -12.05 8.13
N ASP A 62 -1.95 -10.71 8.17
CA ASP A 62 -2.19 -9.90 7.00
C ASP A 62 -1.08 -10.10 5.96
N ILE A 63 0.18 -10.13 6.41
CA ILE A 63 1.37 -10.41 5.58
C ILE A 63 1.31 -11.82 4.97
N ASP A 64 0.98 -12.83 5.77
CA ASP A 64 0.95 -14.23 5.33
C ASP A 64 -0.19 -14.47 4.31
N ASN A 65 -1.27 -13.69 4.39
CA ASN A 65 -2.38 -13.71 3.44
C ASN A 65 -2.17 -12.80 2.22
N LEU A 66 -1.03 -12.11 2.11
CA LEU A 66 -0.72 -11.36 0.90
C LEU A 66 -0.47 -12.30 -0.28
N PRO A 67 -0.97 -11.98 -1.48
CA PRO A 67 -0.72 -12.79 -2.67
C PRO A 67 0.79 -12.84 -2.96
N GLN A 68 1.40 -14.00 -2.71
CA GLN A 68 2.86 -14.20 -2.83
C GLN A 68 3.35 -14.22 -4.29
N LYS A 69 2.43 -14.33 -5.25
CA LYS A 69 2.69 -14.20 -6.68
C LYS A 69 1.54 -13.43 -7.33
N ILE A 70 1.90 -12.37 -8.06
CA ILE A 70 1.05 -11.80 -9.10
C ILE A 70 1.21 -12.75 -10.29
N GLU A 71 0.21 -13.59 -10.56
CA GLU A 71 0.17 -14.31 -11.83
C GLU A 71 0.09 -13.27 -12.95
N GLN A 72 1.07 -13.32 -13.84
CA GLN A 72 1.24 -12.43 -15.00
C GLN A 72 0.16 -12.67 -16.04
#